data_AF-A0A2M8RTV3-F1
#
_entry.id   AF-A0A2M8RTV3-F1
#
_cell.length_a   1.000
_cell.length_b   1.000
_cell.length_c   1.000
_cell.angle_alpha   90.00
_cell.angle_beta   90.00
_cell.angle_gamma   90.00
#
_symmetry.space_group_name_H-M   'P 1'
#
loop_
_entity.id
_entity.type
_entity.pdbx_description
1 polymer ?
#
loop_
_entity_poly.entity_id
_entity_poly.type
_entity_poly.pdbx_seq_one_letter_code
_entity_poly.pdbx_strand_id
1 'polypeptide(L)'
;MIYELRTKLNYKIRYTTINTNPIEISVIVTPDFNGYNQGGNECTVFDFLALYEKMDKNSSYYPITCECGFPDDAGIYAPISQKLTETEIYWDIPITDYPYTLSPEYSKLENGTLRIIFNKQQYQQTTKQIVTLLKSFIESGIEISTIKAEDFISVYSGANYFTEVINPLIIQNTQLTHIKLHELHPYGGIDIEKIFD
;
A
#
# COMPACT_ATOMS: atom_id res chain seq x y z
N MET A 1 -21.21 -2.92 -18.95
CA MET A 1 -20.08 -3.50 -19.71
C MET A 1 -19.03 -3.97 -18.72
N ILE A 2 -18.31 -5.06 -19.00
CA ILE A 2 -17.20 -5.54 -18.16
C ILE A 2 -15.92 -5.50 -19.00
N TYR A 3 -14.88 -4.87 -18.46
CA TYR A 3 -13.53 -4.85 -19.01
C TYR A 3 -12.66 -5.77 -18.17
N GLU A 4 -11.91 -6.69 -18.79
CA GLU A 4 -11.11 -7.67 -18.04
C GLU A 4 -9.62 -7.36 -18.16
N LEU A 5 -8.91 -7.44 -17.03
CA LEU A 5 -7.48 -7.23 -16.94
C LEU A 5 -6.84 -8.33 -16.09
N ARG A 6 -5.96 -9.12 -16.70
CA ARG A 6 -5.17 -10.13 -15.99
C ARG A 6 -3.85 -9.52 -15.53
N THR A 7 -3.55 -9.64 -14.25
CA THR A 7 -2.33 -9.07 -13.65
C THR A 7 -1.90 -9.84 -12.41
N LYS A 8 -0.78 -9.41 -11.81
CA LYS A 8 -0.28 -9.90 -10.52
C LYS A 8 -0.53 -8.85 -9.45
N LEU A 9 -0.91 -9.29 -8.25
CA LEU A 9 -0.92 -8.38 -7.10
C LEU A 9 0.54 -8.04 -6.80
N ASN A 10 0.87 -6.76 -6.83
CA ASN A 10 2.21 -6.22 -6.57
C ASN A 10 2.07 -4.97 -5.71
N TYR A 11 3.12 -4.64 -4.96
CA TYR A 11 3.13 -3.53 -4.02
C TYR A 11 4.52 -2.89 -3.96
N LYS A 12 4.57 -1.67 -3.41
CA LYS A 12 5.80 -1.01 -2.98
C LYS A 12 5.66 -0.59 -1.52
N ILE A 13 6.74 -0.74 -0.77
CA ILE A 13 6.88 -0.09 0.54
C ILE A 13 7.35 1.34 0.25
N ARG A 14 6.66 2.32 0.84
CA ARG A 14 7.09 3.71 0.77
C ARG A 14 7.18 4.31 2.17
N TYR A 15 8.00 5.35 2.29
CA TYR A 15 8.21 6.08 3.52
C TYR A 15 7.61 7.48 3.43
N THR A 16 6.96 7.94 4.50
CA THR A 16 6.21 9.22 4.50
C THR A 16 6.91 10.28 5.32
N THR A 17 7.02 10.07 6.63
CA THR A 17 7.57 11.02 7.58
C THR A 17 8.67 10.37 8.42
N ILE A 18 9.62 11.21 8.86
CA ILE A 18 10.63 10.83 9.85
C ILE A 18 10.48 11.73 11.07
N ASN A 19 10.21 11.14 12.22
CA ASN A 19 10.45 11.79 13.50
C ASN A 19 11.95 11.72 13.78
N THR A 20 12.57 12.82 14.20
CA THR A 20 14.02 12.87 14.46
C THR A 20 14.37 12.77 15.94
N ASN A 21 13.39 12.77 16.85
CA ASN A 21 13.62 12.63 18.29
C ASN A 21 12.44 11.96 19.03
N PRO A 22 12.46 10.62 19.22
CA PRO A 22 13.46 9.67 18.72
C PRO A 22 13.39 9.52 17.18
N ILE A 23 14.46 8.94 16.58
CA ILE A 23 14.49 8.67 15.13
C ILE A 23 13.55 7.51 14.81
N GLU A 24 12.43 7.82 14.16
CA GLU A 24 11.39 6.88 13.79
C GLU A 24 10.85 7.21 12.39
N ILE A 25 10.34 6.22 11.67
CA ILE A 25 9.87 6.38 10.28
C ILE A 25 8.46 5.81 10.11
N SER A 26 7.61 6.50 9.37
CA SER A 26 6.27 6.02 9.00
C SER A 26 6.29 5.31 7.64
N VAL A 27 5.52 4.23 7.53
CA VAL A 27 5.46 3.37 6.34
C VAL A 27 4.05 3.29 5.78
N ILE A 28 3.96 3.29 4.45
CA ILE A 28 2.77 2.96 3.67
C ILE A 28 3.06 1.79 2.73
N VAL A 29 2.01 1.08 2.32
CA VAL A 29 2.09 0.04 1.27
C VAL A 29 1.26 0.49 0.08
N THR A 30 1.90 0.86 -1.03
CA THR A 30 1.19 1.37 -2.22
C THR A 30 0.96 0.27 -3.26
N PRO A 31 -0.18 0.25 -3.97
CA PRO A 31 -0.40 -0.66 -5.10
C PRO A 31 0.61 -0.47 -6.23
N ASP A 32 1.06 -1.57 -6.85
CA ASP A 32 2.01 -1.53 -7.97
C ASP A 32 1.68 -2.55 -9.08
N PHE A 33 0.41 -2.60 -9.51
CA PHE A 33 -0.07 -3.56 -10.50
C PHE A 33 -0.74 -2.87 -11.70
N ASN A 34 -0.80 -3.56 -12.84
CA ASN A 34 -1.49 -3.05 -14.04
C ASN A 34 -2.97 -2.79 -13.75
N GLY A 35 -3.45 -1.59 -14.11
CA GLY A 35 -4.82 -1.14 -13.85
C GLY A 35 -4.92 -0.12 -12.71
N TYR A 36 -3.87 0.00 -11.89
CA TYR A 36 -3.71 1.07 -10.92
C TYR A 36 -2.96 2.28 -11.52
N ASN A 37 -3.29 3.48 -11.06
CA ASN A 37 -2.62 4.71 -11.46
C ASN A 37 -1.30 4.91 -10.70
N GLN A 38 -0.22 4.28 -11.18
CA GLN A 38 1.11 4.37 -10.56
C GLN A 38 1.71 5.80 -10.52
N GLY A 39 1.25 6.71 -11.39
CA GLY A 39 1.64 8.13 -11.39
C GLY A 39 0.60 9.05 -10.74
N GLY A 40 -0.38 8.47 -10.03
CA GLY A 40 -1.47 9.18 -9.39
C GLY A 40 -1.14 9.66 -7.97
N ASN A 41 -2.15 9.67 -7.11
CA ASN A 41 -2.01 10.08 -5.72
C ASN A 41 -1.15 9.06 -4.93
N GLU A 42 0.04 9.48 -4.51
CA GLU A 42 0.98 8.64 -3.73
C GLU A 42 0.48 8.30 -2.32
N CYS A 43 -0.56 8.99 -1.84
CA CYS A 43 -1.25 8.70 -0.58
C CYS A 43 -2.29 7.57 -0.72
N THR A 44 -2.44 6.96 -1.90
CA THR A 44 -3.32 5.81 -2.08
C THR A 44 -2.59 4.52 -1.72
N VAL A 45 -3.08 3.83 -0.70
CA VAL A 45 -2.41 2.70 -0.04
C VAL A 45 -3.30 1.48 -0.01
N PHE A 46 -2.70 0.31 0.17
CA PHE A 46 -3.43 -0.90 0.52
C PHE A 46 -3.88 -0.85 1.99
N ASP A 47 -5.15 -1.18 2.22
CA ASP A 47 -5.63 -1.64 3.51
C ASP A 47 -5.18 -3.10 3.68
N PHE A 48 -3.97 -3.28 4.23
CA PHE A 48 -3.31 -4.59 4.26
C PHE A 48 -3.98 -5.58 5.23
N LEU A 49 -4.66 -5.12 6.29
CA LEU A 49 -5.45 -6.04 7.13
C LEU A 49 -6.71 -6.48 6.39
N ALA A 50 -7.44 -5.57 5.72
CA ALA A 50 -8.61 -5.97 4.94
C ALA A 50 -8.21 -6.93 3.81
N LEU A 51 -7.09 -6.67 3.12
CA LEU A 51 -6.54 -7.63 2.14
C LEU A 51 -6.33 -9.01 2.78
N TYR A 52 -5.68 -9.09 3.93
CA TYR A 52 -5.37 -10.35 4.61
C TYR A 52 -6.62 -11.07 5.12
N GLU A 53 -7.52 -10.37 5.80
CA GLU A 53 -8.76 -10.94 6.36
C GLU A 53 -9.74 -11.44 5.29
N LYS A 54 -9.71 -10.82 4.11
CA LYS A 54 -10.66 -11.10 3.03
C LYS A 54 -10.06 -11.99 1.93
N MET A 55 -8.75 -12.30 1.94
CA MET A 55 -8.07 -13.01 0.83
C MET A 55 -8.67 -14.37 0.45
N ASP A 56 -9.38 -15.02 1.38
CA ASP A 56 -9.92 -16.39 1.20
C ASP A 56 -11.45 -16.46 1.13
N LYS A 57 -12.14 -15.32 0.98
CA LYS A 57 -13.61 -15.30 0.92
C LYS A 57 -14.19 -14.28 -0.06
N ASN A 58 -15.33 -14.63 -0.63
CA ASN A 58 -16.14 -13.69 -1.40
C ASN A 58 -16.56 -12.56 -0.45
N SER A 59 -16.37 -11.31 -0.86
CA SER A 59 -16.62 -10.16 0.00
C SER A 59 -16.74 -8.88 -0.80
N SER A 60 -17.27 -7.84 -0.17
CA SER A 60 -17.17 -6.47 -0.67
C SER A 60 -16.50 -5.62 0.40
N TYR A 61 -15.43 -4.91 0.02
CA TYR A 61 -14.57 -4.16 0.93
C TYR A 61 -13.68 -3.16 0.18
N TYR A 62 -12.95 -2.34 0.91
CA TYR A 62 -11.98 -1.36 0.40
C TYR A 62 -10.55 -1.90 0.61
N PRO A 63 -9.98 -2.67 -0.33
CA PRO A 63 -8.58 -3.11 -0.25
C PRO A 63 -7.60 -1.95 -0.44
N ILE A 64 -8.08 -0.84 -1.00
CA ILE A 64 -7.32 0.36 -1.30
C ILE A 64 -8.04 1.54 -0.66
N THR A 65 -7.29 2.44 -0.04
CA THR A 65 -7.79 3.61 0.70
C THR A 65 -6.77 4.75 0.63
N CYS A 66 -7.10 5.93 1.15
CA CYS A 66 -6.11 6.94 1.51
C CYS A 66 -5.25 6.47 2.69
N GLU A 67 -4.04 7.01 2.84
CA GLU A 67 -3.13 6.76 3.97
C GLU A 67 -3.71 7.13 5.35
N CYS A 68 -4.79 7.92 5.40
CA CYS A 68 -5.56 8.19 6.61
C CYS A 68 -6.62 7.13 6.94
N GLY A 69 -6.81 6.12 6.07
CA GLY A 69 -7.82 5.07 6.22
C GLY A 69 -9.22 5.41 5.72
N PHE A 70 -9.42 6.59 5.11
CA PHE A 70 -10.68 6.98 4.50
C PHE A 70 -10.61 6.82 2.97
N PRO A 71 -11.37 5.89 2.36
CA PRO A 71 -11.36 5.68 0.90
C PRO A 71 -11.77 6.92 0.10
N ASP A 72 -12.74 7.68 0.60
CA ASP A 72 -13.24 8.90 -0.06
C ASP A 72 -12.14 9.96 -0.25
N ASP A 73 -11.17 10.05 0.67
CA ASP A 73 -10.03 10.98 0.57
C ASP A 73 -9.05 10.58 -0.55
N ALA A 74 -9.09 9.33 -1.00
CA ALA A 74 -8.38 8.84 -2.19
C ALA A 74 -9.25 8.88 -3.46
N GLY A 75 -10.47 9.40 -3.37
CA GLY A 75 -11.44 9.40 -4.46
C GLY A 75 -11.97 8.00 -4.77
N ILE A 76 -12.13 7.16 -3.76
CA ILE A 76 -12.68 5.80 -3.86
C ILE A 76 -14.05 5.78 -3.19
N TYR A 77 -15.13 5.78 -3.98
CA TYR A 77 -16.49 6.04 -3.50
C TYR A 77 -17.35 4.78 -3.34
N ALA A 78 -16.86 3.62 -3.78
CA ALA A 78 -17.55 2.35 -3.64
C ALA A 78 -16.55 1.24 -3.28
N PRO A 79 -16.97 0.19 -2.56
CA PRO A 79 -16.11 -0.95 -2.31
C PRO A 79 -15.93 -1.78 -3.59
N ILE A 80 -14.84 -2.53 -3.68
CA ILE A 80 -14.73 -3.56 -4.72
C ILE A 80 -15.64 -4.75 -4.35
N SER A 81 -16.05 -5.51 -5.35
CA SER A 81 -16.62 -6.84 -5.15
C SER A 81 -15.57 -7.90 -5.45
N GLN A 82 -15.12 -8.63 -4.44
CA GLN A 82 -14.19 -9.76 -4.59
C GLN A 82 -14.93 -11.09 -4.75
N LYS A 83 -14.56 -11.86 -5.78
CA LYS A 83 -15.03 -13.23 -6.01
C LYS A 83 -13.86 -14.18 -6.19
N LEU A 84 -13.99 -15.39 -5.67
CA LEU A 84 -12.96 -16.42 -5.74
C LEU A 84 -13.48 -17.60 -6.57
N THR A 85 -12.59 -18.13 -7.39
CA THR A 85 -12.75 -19.45 -8.01
C THR A 85 -11.74 -20.43 -7.39
N GLU A 86 -11.60 -21.61 -8.00
CA GLU A 86 -10.56 -22.57 -7.61
C GLU A 86 -9.16 -21.99 -7.79
N THR A 87 -8.93 -21.21 -8.86
CA THR A 87 -7.59 -20.78 -9.30
C THR A 87 -7.41 -19.26 -9.38
N GLU A 88 -8.50 -18.48 -9.32
CA GLU A 88 -8.48 -17.05 -9.56
C GLU A 88 -9.19 -16.25 -8.47
N ILE A 89 -8.79 -14.99 -8.34
CA ILE A 89 -9.48 -13.96 -7.56
C ILE A 89 -9.85 -12.84 -8.52
N TYR A 90 -11.12 -12.44 -8.50
CA TYR A 90 -11.65 -11.33 -9.28
C TYR A 90 -11.92 -10.16 -8.36
N TRP A 91 -11.41 -8.99 -8.71
CA TRP A 91 -11.86 -7.71 -8.17
C TRP A 91 -12.72 -7.02 -9.22
N ASP A 92 -14.03 -6.95 -8.97
CA ASP A 92 -14.96 -6.17 -9.77
C ASP A 92 -15.00 -4.74 -9.22
N ILE A 93 -14.45 -3.78 -9.97
CA ILE A 93 -14.32 -2.36 -9.60
C ILE A 93 -15.28 -1.52 -10.46
N PRO A 94 -16.26 -0.82 -9.87
CA PRO A 94 -17.08 0.14 -10.60
C PRO A 94 -16.22 1.32 -11.08
N ILE A 95 -16.13 1.55 -12.38
CA ILE A 95 -15.15 2.50 -12.94
C ILE A 95 -15.41 3.93 -12.45
N THR A 96 -16.67 4.36 -12.42
CA THR A 96 -17.06 5.73 -12.07
C THR A 96 -16.77 6.08 -10.61
N ASP A 97 -16.60 5.08 -9.75
CA ASP A 97 -16.35 5.27 -8.32
C ASP A 97 -14.85 5.33 -7.99
N TYR A 98 -13.97 5.24 -9.00
CA TYR A 98 -12.51 5.24 -8.87
C TYR A 98 -11.79 6.17 -9.88
N PRO A 99 -12.23 7.45 -10.03
CA PRO A 99 -11.77 8.33 -11.11
C PRO A 99 -10.26 8.64 -11.10
N TYR A 100 -9.61 8.58 -9.94
CA TYR A 100 -8.18 8.93 -9.79
C TYR A 100 -7.28 7.73 -9.51
N THR A 101 -7.86 6.62 -9.06
CA THR A 101 -7.15 5.40 -8.65
C THR A 101 -6.87 4.46 -9.82
N LEU A 102 -7.76 4.43 -10.82
CA LEU A 102 -7.59 3.58 -12.00
C LEU A 102 -6.59 4.18 -12.98
N SER A 103 -5.86 3.31 -13.70
CA SER A 103 -4.91 3.75 -14.73
C SER A 103 -5.61 4.63 -15.79
N PRO A 104 -4.88 5.53 -16.47
CA PRO A 104 -5.46 6.47 -17.44
C PRO A 104 -6.26 5.85 -18.58
N GLU A 105 -6.06 4.57 -18.88
CA GLU A 105 -6.83 3.80 -19.86
C GLU A 105 -8.27 3.57 -19.38
N TYR A 106 -8.45 3.25 -18.09
CA TYR A 106 -9.75 2.90 -17.53
C TYR A 106 -10.47 4.10 -16.89
N SER A 107 -9.73 5.05 -16.31
CA SER A 107 -10.33 6.22 -15.64
C SER A 107 -11.07 7.18 -16.60
N LYS A 108 -10.84 7.06 -17.91
CA LYS A 108 -11.53 7.85 -18.95
C LYS A 108 -12.84 7.21 -19.42
N LEU A 109 -13.18 6.01 -18.96
CA LEU A 109 -14.39 5.33 -19.38
C LEU A 109 -15.59 5.85 -18.58
N GLU A 110 -16.69 6.17 -19.27
CA GLU A 110 -17.86 6.82 -18.66
C GLU A 110 -18.72 5.88 -17.80
N ASN A 111 -18.61 4.56 -17.99
CA ASN A 111 -19.34 3.56 -17.22
C ASN A 111 -18.71 2.17 -17.32
N GLY A 112 -19.18 1.26 -16.47
CA GLY A 112 -18.85 -0.17 -16.51
C GLY A 112 -18.07 -0.63 -15.29
N THR A 113 -17.63 -1.89 -15.37
CA THR A 113 -16.86 -2.55 -14.31
C THR A 113 -15.51 -2.99 -14.89
N LEU A 114 -14.43 -2.59 -14.24
CA LEU A 114 -13.12 -3.18 -14.47
C LEU A 114 -13.01 -4.43 -13.58
N ARG A 115 -12.92 -5.60 -14.20
CA ARG A 115 -12.60 -6.86 -13.53
C ARG A 115 -11.10 -7.08 -13.59
N ILE A 116 -10.43 -6.94 -12.45
CA ILE A 116 -9.04 -7.34 -12.30
C ILE A 116 -8.98 -8.81 -11.89
N ILE A 117 -8.22 -9.59 -12.63
CA ILE A 117 -8.11 -11.04 -12.48
C ILE A 117 -6.70 -11.38 -12.01
N PHE A 118 -6.62 -11.92 -10.80
CA PHE A 118 -5.38 -12.39 -10.19
C PHE A 118 -5.33 -13.91 -10.14
N ASN A 119 -4.14 -14.49 -10.24
CA ASN A 119 -3.92 -15.86 -9.83
C ASN A 119 -4.05 -15.96 -8.30
N LYS A 120 -4.89 -16.88 -7.82
CA LYS A 120 -5.24 -16.98 -6.40
C LYS A 120 -4.05 -17.29 -5.49
N GLN A 121 -3.21 -18.25 -5.89
CA GLN A 121 -2.04 -18.63 -5.10
C GLN A 121 -1.06 -17.46 -5.00
N GLN A 122 -0.77 -16.79 -6.11
CA GLN A 122 0.12 -15.64 -6.14
C GLN A 122 -0.41 -14.48 -5.30
N TYR A 123 -1.70 -14.16 -5.43
CA TYR A 123 -2.36 -13.12 -4.64
C TYR A 123 -2.19 -13.39 -3.13
N GLN A 124 -2.56 -14.59 -2.67
CA GLN A 124 -2.48 -14.98 -1.25
C GLN A 124 -1.04 -14.94 -0.73
N GLN A 125 -0.07 -15.39 -1.53
CA GLN A 125 1.35 -15.34 -1.19
C GLN A 125 1.81 -13.89 -1.02
N THR A 126 1.46 -13.00 -1.95
CA THR A 126 1.82 -11.59 -1.87
C THR A 126 1.16 -10.89 -0.68
N THR A 127 -0.13 -11.13 -0.40
CA THR A 127 -0.80 -10.58 0.78
C THR A 127 -0.12 -11.03 2.08
N LYS A 128 0.25 -12.30 2.19
CA LYS A 128 1.01 -12.83 3.36
C LYS A 128 2.40 -12.23 3.47
N GLN A 129 3.08 -11.99 2.34
CA GLN A 129 4.40 -11.35 2.31
C GLN A 129 4.33 -9.91 2.81
N ILE A 130 3.32 -9.14 2.41
CA ILE A 130 3.10 -7.77 2.94
C ILE A 130 3.00 -7.83 4.46
N VAL A 131 2.07 -8.63 5.00
CA VAL A 131 1.86 -8.72 6.45
C VAL A 131 3.12 -9.17 7.19
N THR A 132 3.83 -10.18 6.67
CA THR A 132 5.06 -10.69 7.29
C THR A 132 6.15 -9.62 7.31
N LEU A 133 6.30 -8.86 6.23
CA LEU A 133 7.26 -7.78 6.13
C LEU A 133 6.94 -6.67 7.14
N LEU A 134 5.67 -6.24 7.23
CA LEU A 134 5.25 -5.21 8.18
C LEU A 134 5.44 -5.64 9.64
N LYS A 135 5.17 -6.91 9.96
CA LYS A 135 5.51 -7.48 11.29
C LYS A 135 7.00 -7.37 11.58
N SER A 136 7.86 -7.70 10.62
CA SER A 136 9.31 -7.60 10.82
C SER A 136 9.77 -6.16 11.08
N PHE A 137 9.12 -5.17 10.45
CA PHE A 137 9.41 -3.75 10.70
C PHE A 137 8.98 -3.31 12.11
N ILE A 138 7.87 -3.83 12.63
CA ILE A 138 7.43 -3.57 14.00
C ILE A 138 8.45 -4.17 14.99
N GLU A 139 8.81 -5.44 14.80
CA GLU A 139 9.64 -6.19 15.76
C GLU A 139 11.10 -5.74 15.76
N SER A 140 11.66 -5.45 14.59
CA SER A 140 13.11 -5.25 14.40
C SER A 140 13.49 -3.87 13.89
N GLY A 141 12.52 -3.04 13.51
CA GLY A 141 12.75 -1.81 12.76
C GLY A 141 13.13 -2.05 11.30
N ILE A 142 13.40 -0.97 10.58
CA ILE A 142 13.79 -0.98 9.17
C ILE A 142 15.29 -0.76 9.07
N GLU A 143 15.98 -1.68 8.39
CA GLU A 143 17.42 -1.58 8.18
C GLU A 143 17.75 -0.34 7.33
N ILE A 144 18.53 0.58 7.88
CA ILE A 144 18.83 1.87 7.24
C ILE A 144 19.50 1.68 5.88
N SER A 145 20.33 0.65 5.74
CA SER A 145 21.06 0.33 4.51
C SER A 145 20.12 -0.01 3.32
N THR A 146 18.88 -0.40 3.60
CA THR A 146 17.88 -0.79 2.61
C THR A 146 17.01 0.37 2.13
N ILE A 147 17.02 1.49 2.86
CA ILE A 147 16.21 2.68 2.55
C ILE A 147 16.85 3.44 1.40
N LYS A 148 16.07 3.78 0.37
CA LYS A 148 16.54 4.57 -0.77
C LYS A 148 15.72 5.85 -0.93
N ALA A 149 16.29 6.83 -1.63
CA ALA A 149 15.64 8.11 -1.89
C ALA A 149 14.30 7.93 -2.65
N GLU A 150 14.27 7.02 -3.62
CA GLU A 150 13.08 6.74 -4.43
C GLU A 150 11.94 6.04 -3.67
N ASP A 151 12.19 5.56 -2.45
CA ASP A 151 11.18 4.92 -1.60
C ASP A 151 10.37 5.95 -0.80
N PHE A 152 10.80 7.20 -0.74
CA PHE A 152 10.02 8.26 -0.10
C PHE A 152 8.93 8.76 -1.05
N ILE A 153 7.74 9.03 -0.51
CA ILE A 153 6.72 9.76 -1.26
C ILE A 153 7.17 11.22 -1.48
N SER A 154 6.76 11.79 -2.60
CA SER A 154 7.11 13.16 -2.98
C SER A 154 6.36 14.21 -2.15
N VAL A 155 5.17 13.85 -1.66
CA VAL A 155 4.40 14.68 -0.72
C VAL A 155 5.09 14.74 0.65
N TYR A 156 4.71 15.72 1.47
CA TYR A 156 5.33 15.98 2.79
C TYR A 156 6.84 16.22 2.79
N SER A 157 7.41 16.59 1.62
CA SER A 157 8.85 16.73 1.46
C SER A 157 9.63 15.43 1.76
N GLY A 158 9.02 14.26 1.51
CA GLY A 158 9.61 12.96 1.82
C GLY A 158 11.02 12.77 1.28
N ALA A 159 11.28 13.20 0.05
CA ALA A 159 12.61 13.13 -0.57
C ALA A 159 13.70 13.91 0.21
N ASN A 160 13.33 14.97 0.93
CA ASN A 160 14.27 15.73 1.75
C ASN A 160 14.68 14.93 2.99
N TYR A 161 13.78 14.13 3.58
CA TYR A 161 14.12 13.28 4.73
C TYR A 161 15.24 12.29 4.42
N PHE A 162 15.27 11.72 3.21
CA PHE A 162 16.39 10.87 2.82
C PHE A 162 17.71 11.64 2.83
N THR A 163 17.74 12.80 2.18
CA THR A 163 18.97 13.58 2.01
C THR A 163 19.47 14.20 3.31
N GLU A 164 18.54 14.67 4.15
CA GLU A 164 18.83 15.44 5.36
C GLU A 164 18.97 14.59 6.61
N VAL A 165 18.35 13.40 6.65
CA VAL A 165 18.35 12.54 7.84
C VAL A 165 18.98 11.18 7.55
N ILE A 166 18.42 10.40 6.61
CA ILE A 166 18.86 9.01 6.38
C ILE A 166 20.29 8.94 5.86
N ASN A 167 20.61 9.68 4.80
CA ASN A 167 21.91 9.63 4.15
C ASN A 167 23.05 10.06 5.09
N PRO A 168 22.90 11.11 5.93
CA PRO A 168 23.85 11.40 6.99
C PRO A 168 24.04 10.25 7.99
N LEU A 169 22.97 9.57 8.42
CA LEU A 169 23.08 8.43 9.35
C LEU A 169 23.89 7.27 8.75
N ILE A 170 23.74 7.04 7.44
CA ILE A 170 24.51 6.06 6.66
C ILE A 170 25.98 6.49 6.55
N ILE A 171 26.24 7.71 6.07
CA ILE A 171 27.60 8.21 5.80
C ILE A 171 28.42 8.35 7.08
N GLN A 172 27.79 8.83 8.16
CA GLN A 172 28.46 9.02 9.45
C GLN A 172 28.72 7.70 10.18
N ASN A 173 28.29 6.57 9.60
CA ASN A 173 28.44 5.23 10.17
C ASN A 173 27.99 5.20 11.63
N THR A 174 26.79 5.72 11.86
CA THR A 174 26.20 5.72 13.20
C THR A 174 26.03 4.27 13.68
N GLN A 175 26.09 4.03 14.99
CA GLN A 175 25.80 2.69 15.54
C GLN A 175 24.34 2.26 15.30
N LEU A 176 23.50 3.18 14.81
CA LEU A 176 22.13 2.91 14.45
C LEU A 176 22.11 2.11 13.14
N THR A 177 21.67 0.86 13.20
CA THR A 177 21.53 -0.02 12.03
C THR A 177 20.09 -0.11 11.55
N HIS A 178 19.13 0.16 12.45
CA HIS A 178 17.70 0.08 12.19
C HIS A 178 17.00 1.33 12.70
N ILE A 179 16.01 1.82 11.95
CA ILE A 179 15.10 2.88 12.40
C ILE A 179 13.81 2.22 12.87
N LYS A 180 13.32 2.65 14.03
CA LYS A 180 12.06 2.17 14.57
C LYS A 180 10.89 2.65 13.70
N LEU A 181 9.89 1.81 13.59
CA LEU A 181 8.65 2.16 12.92
C LEU A 181 7.83 3.09 13.82
N HIS A 182 7.44 4.24 13.30
CA HIS A 182 6.57 5.21 13.97
C HIS A 182 5.10 4.82 13.80
N GLU A 183 4.65 4.76 12.54
CA GLU A 183 3.28 4.45 12.16
C GLU A 183 3.22 3.54 10.93
N LEU A 184 2.15 2.74 10.86
CA LEU A 184 1.73 2.01 9.68
C LEU A 184 0.40 2.56 9.19
N HIS A 185 0.43 3.27 8.07
CA HIS A 185 -0.78 3.74 7.41
C HIS A 185 -1.42 2.58 6.63
N PRO A 186 -2.77 2.46 6.64
CA PRO A 186 -3.74 3.47 7.07
C PRO A 186 -4.08 3.52 8.58
N TYR A 187 -3.40 2.76 9.43
CA TYR A 187 -3.73 2.62 10.85
C TYR A 187 -2.96 3.58 11.77
N GLY A 188 -2.71 4.81 11.30
CA GLY A 188 -2.10 5.86 12.11
C GLY A 188 -2.86 6.05 13.43
N GLY A 189 -2.14 6.23 14.53
CA GLY A 189 -2.71 6.36 15.87
C GLY A 189 -3.22 5.07 16.55
N ILE A 190 -3.12 3.90 15.91
CA ILE A 190 -3.27 2.60 16.57
C ILE A 190 -1.93 2.18 17.17
N ASP A 191 -1.97 1.52 18.33
CA ASP A 191 -0.80 0.87 18.90
C ASP A 191 -0.25 -0.17 17.93
N ILE A 192 0.91 0.13 17.35
CA ILE A 192 1.48 -0.60 16.22
C ILE A 192 1.77 -2.06 16.58
N GLU A 193 2.08 -2.33 17.85
CA GLU A 193 2.35 -3.67 18.38
C GLU A 193 1.08 -4.53 18.36
N LYS A 194 -0.11 -3.91 18.41
CA LYS A 194 -1.41 -4.59 18.44
C LYS A 194 -2.04 -4.80 17.07
N ILE A 195 -1.44 -4.30 15.99
CA ILE A 195 -2.04 -4.36 14.64
C ILE A 195 -2.25 -5.79 14.15
N PHE A 196 -1.45 -6.75 14.64
CA PHE A 196 -1.47 -8.12 14.15
C PHE A 196 -1.60 -9.21 15.22
N ASP A 197 -2.01 -8.82 16.45
CA ASP A 197 -2.37 -9.72 17.55
C ASP A 197 -3.81 -10.22 17.40
#